data_AF-A0A170TPM6-F1
#
_entry.id   AF-A0A170TPM6-F1
#
_cell.length_a   1.000
_cell.length_b   1.000
_cell.length_c   1.000
_cell.angle_alpha   90.00
_cell.angle_beta   90.00
_cell.angle_gamma   90.00
#
_symmetry.space_group_name_H-M   'P 1'
#
loop_
_entity.id
_entity.type
_entity.pdbx_description
1 polymer ?
#
loop_
_entity_poly.entity_id
_entity_poly.type
_entity_poly.pdbx_seq_one_letter_code
_entity_poly.pdbx_strand_id
1 'polypeptide(L)'
;MYELEKKDLIIPLNFLESIYLKQLMTAGIHYGHQVQAWNPKMSEFIYTQKNGIHILDLLKTLSCLQNACQYLFKLSQEKKNFLFIGTKYQASKLIETQAQICGAHFVNSRWLGGMLTNWSTIKTRIETLNKLENKYQQNKFADLSKKEASFLIRQLITLRKNLGGVKSMTQLPDCVICIDPNREAIAISECKKLKIPVVGLIDTNCNPELIDFPIPANDDAVRSINYILTKLTDSILAARAYSMFQKI
;
A
#
# COMPACT_ATOMS: atom_id res chain seq x y z
N MET A 1 12.98 21.84 -19.78
CA MET A 1 14.18 21.01 -19.95
C MET A 1 14.14 19.88 -18.94
N TYR A 2 13.71 18.70 -19.37
CA TYR A 2 14.19 17.39 -18.92
C TYR A 2 13.68 16.41 -19.99
N GLU A 3 14.33 16.45 -21.16
CA GLU A 3 14.24 15.35 -22.13
C GLU A 3 15.00 14.18 -21.51
N LEU A 4 14.26 13.27 -20.89
CA LEU A 4 14.78 11.96 -20.50
C LEU A 4 15.05 11.18 -21.78
N GLU A 5 16.33 11.04 -22.12
CA GLU A 5 16.79 10.26 -23.26
C GLU A 5 16.27 8.81 -23.15
N LYS A 6 15.66 8.34 -24.25
CA LYS A 6 15.02 7.03 -24.42
C LYS A 6 15.92 5.79 -24.23
N LYS A 7 17.13 5.91 -23.67
CA LYS A 7 18.11 4.81 -23.59
C LYS A 7 18.18 4.07 -22.25
N ASP A 8 17.62 4.63 -21.16
CA ASP A 8 17.72 4.00 -19.82
C ASP A 8 16.41 3.36 -19.30
N LEU A 9 15.39 3.20 -20.16
CA LEU A 9 14.12 2.56 -19.82
C LEU A 9 13.95 1.27 -20.63
N ILE A 10 14.67 0.21 -20.24
CA ILE A 10 14.32 -1.14 -20.65
C ILE A 10 13.90 -1.91 -19.40
N ILE A 11 12.70 -1.57 -18.91
CA ILE A 11 11.83 -2.62 -18.38
C ILE A 11 11.65 -3.59 -19.56
N PRO A 12 11.71 -4.92 -19.40
CA PRO A 12 11.37 -5.81 -20.49
C PRO A 12 10.01 -5.35 -21.04
N LEU A 13 9.99 -4.87 -22.29
CA LEU A 13 8.84 -4.18 -22.93
C LEU A 13 7.53 -4.93 -22.66
N ASN A 14 7.60 -6.27 -22.63
CA ASN A 14 6.53 -7.21 -22.36
C ASN A 14 5.83 -7.07 -20.99
N PHE A 15 6.47 -6.51 -19.96
CA PHE A 15 5.89 -6.42 -18.60
C PHE A 15 4.86 -5.30 -18.49
N LEU A 16 5.17 -4.11 -19.03
CA LEU A 16 4.23 -2.98 -19.06
C LEU A 16 3.21 -3.07 -20.20
N GLU A 17 3.54 -3.74 -21.30
CA GLU A 17 2.60 -4.06 -22.39
C GLU A 17 1.48 -5.03 -21.95
N SER A 18 1.58 -5.64 -20.76
CA SER A 18 0.58 -6.60 -20.25
C SER A 18 -0.69 -5.97 -19.66
N ILE A 19 -0.79 -4.63 -19.58
CA ILE A 19 -1.95 -3.94 -19.00
C ILE A 19 -2.89 -3.51 -20.13
N TYR A 20 -3.91 -4.34 -20.38
CA TYR A 20 -4.91 -4.05 -21.40
C TYR A 20 -6.10 -3.30 -20.82
N LEU A 21 -6.60 -2.29 -21.53
CA LEU A 21 -7.81 -1.53 -21.16
C LEU A 21 -9.00 -2.46 -20.88
N LYS A 22 -9.11 -3.55 -21.65
CA LYS A 22 -10.13 -4.60 -21.45
C LYS A 22 -10.05 -5.24 -20.07
N GLN A 23 -8.84 -5.51 -19.57
CA GLN A 23 -8.65 -6.08 -18.24
C GLN A 23 -9.08 -5.08 -17.15
N LEU A 24 -8.71 -3.80 -17.29
CA LEU A 24 -9.12 -2.75 -16.37
C LEU A 24 -10.66 -2.62 -16.30
N MET A 25 -11.32 -2.68 -17.46
CA MET A 25 -12.78 -2.70 -17.53
C MET A 25 -13.37 -3.93 -16.84
N THR A 26 -12.87 -5.14 -17.13
CA THR A 26 -13.39 -6.37 -16.52
C THR A 26 -13.18 -6.44 -15.01
N ALA A 27 -12.12 -5.79 -14.49
CA ALA A 27 -11.84 -5.71 -13.07
C ALA A 27 -12.73 -4.68 -12.33
N GLY A 28 -13.51 -3.87 -13.05
CA GLY A 28 -14.41 -2.87 -12.47
C GLY A 28 -13.70 -1.63 -11.94
N ILE A 29 -12.52 -1.31 -12.46
CA ILE A 29 -11.64 -0.22 -11.97
C ILE A 29 -12.24 1.17 -12.24
N HIS A 30 -13.05 1.30 -13.28
CA HIS A 30 -13.61 2.56 -13.74
C HIS A 30 -14.76 3.10 -12.88
N TYR A 31 -15.31 2.32 -11.96
CA TYR A 31 -16.39 2.79 -11.10
C TYR A 31 -15.83 3.61 -9.95
N GLY A 32 -16.27 4.85 -9.81
CA GLY A 32 -16.00 5.69 -8.65
C GLY A 32 -17.14 5.69 -7.64
N HIS A 33 -17.15 6.70 -6.76
CA HIS A 33 -18.24 6.91 -5.79
C HIS A 33 -19.44 7.67 -6.39
N GLN A 34 -20.47 7.84 -5.56
CA GLN A 34 -21.63 8.67 -5.86
C GLN A 34 -21.24 10.13 -6.13
N VAL A 35 -21.98 10.79 -7.02
CA VAL A 35 -21.72 12.19 -7.44
C VAL A 35 -21.73 13.20 -6.29
N GLN A 36 -22.40 12.89 -5.18
CA GLN A 36 -22.43 13.77 -4.01
C GLN A 36 -21.16 13.70 -3.17
N ALA A 37 -20.41 12.60 -3.26
CA ALA A 37 -19.26 12.29 -2.41
C ALA A 37 -17.95 12.37 -3.19
N TRP A 38 -17.80 13.37 -4.07
CA TRP A 38 -16.60 13.55 -4.88
C TRP A 38 -15.76 14.75 -4.43
N ASN A 39 -14.47 14.71 -4.76
CA ASN A 39 -13.54 15.80 -4.55
C ASN A 39 -13.37 16.56 -5.88
N PRO A 40 -13.58 17.89 -5.93
CA PRO A 40 -13.42 18.69 -7.15
C PRO A 40 -12.06 18.54 -7.85
N LYS A 41 -11.01 18.24 -7.09
CA LYS A 41 -9.64 18.01 -7.60
C LYS A 41 -9.50 16.71 -8.38
N MET A 42 -10.46 15.79 -8.26
CA MET A 42 -10.54 14.57 -9.09
C MET A 42 -11.18 14.80 -10.45
N SER A 43 -11.63 16.02 -10.77
CA SER A 43 -12.26 16.35 -12.06
C SER A 43 -11.44 15.92 -13.26
N GLU A 44 -10.11 16.03 -13.19
CA GLU A 44 -9.23 15.57 -14.26
C GLU A 44 -9.33 14.05 -14.47
N PHE A 45 -9.50 13.24 -13.43
CA PHE A 45 -9.53 11.78 -13.54
C PHE A 45 -10.92 11.21 -13.81
N ILE A 46 -11.97 12.03 -13.76
CA ILE A 46 -13.35 11.62 -14.00
C ILE A 46 -13.69 11.81 -15.48
N TYR A 47 -14.10 10.73 -16.14
CA TYR A 47 -14.53 10.74 -17.53
C TYR A 47 -15.97 11.23 -17.69
N THR A 48 -16.90 10.67 -16.91
CA THR A 48 -18.32 11.05 -16.95
C THR A 48 -19.05 10.61 -15.68
N GLN A 49 -20.36 10.83 -15.62
CA GLN A 49 -21.24 10.27 -14.59
C GLN A 49 -22.36 9.46 -15.24
N LYS A 50 -22.70 8.32 -14.65
CA LYS A 50 -23.79 7.45 -15.12
C LYS A 50 -24.54 6.90 -13.92
N ASN A 51 -25.87 7.03 -13.93
CA ASN A 51 -26.75 6.54 -12.86
C ASN A 51 -26.34 7.03 -11.46
N GLY A 52 -25.87 8.27 -11.35
CA GLY A 52 -25.45 8.87 -10.07
C GLY A 52 -24.09 8.40 -9.54
N ILE A 53 -23.32 7.65 -10.34
CA ILE A 53 -21.95 7.19 -10.02
C ILE A 53 -20.98 7.84 -11.00
N HIS A 54 -19.83 8.29 -10.50
CA HIS A 54 -18.74 8.77 -11.35
C HIS A 54 -18.04 7.60 -12.06
N ILE A 55 -17.67 7.82 -13.33
CA ILE A 55 -16.86 6.92 -14.12
C ILE A 55 -15.48 7.54 -14.27
N LEU A 56 -14.45 6.84 -13.81
CA LEU A 56 -13.06 7.21 -13.94
C LEU A 56 -12.54 6.96 -15.36
N ASP A 57 -11.65 7.83 -15.83
CA ASP A 57 -10.98 7.70 -17.11
C ASP A 57 -9.89 6.62 -17.04
N LEU A 58 -10.16 5.48 -17.68
CA LEU A 58 -9.25 4.34 -17.69
C LEU A 58 -7.95 4.59 -18.45
N LEU A 59 -7.91 5.54 -19.40
CA LEU A 59 -6.66 5.89 -20.07
C LEU A 59 -5.73 6.62 -19.09
N LYS A 60 -6.29 7.49 -18.25
CA LYS A 60 -5.55 8.13 -17.17
C LYS A 60 -5.13 7.12 -16.11
N THR A 61 -6.02 6.21 -15.70
CA THR A 61 -5.66 5.09 -14.81
C THR A 61 -4.49 4.28 -15.35
N LEU A 62 -4.52 3.94 -16.64
CA LEU A 62 -3.47 3.17 -17.29
C LEU A 62 -2.12 3.90 -17.23
N SER A 63 -2.08 5.17 -17.62
CA SER A 63 -0.87 6.01 -17.59
C SER A 63 -0.31 6.14 -16.17
N CYS A 64 -1.18 6.47 -15.21
CA CYS A 64 -0.83 6.57 -13.80
C CYS A 64 -0.27 5.26 -13.23
N LEU A 65 -0.91 4.12 -13.54
CA LEU A 65 -0.48 2.80 -13.10
C LEU A 65 0.88 2.44 -13.70
N GLN A 66 1.11 2.72 -14.98
CA GLN A 66 2.40 2.50 -15.63
C GLN A 66 3.50 3.32 -14.97
N ASN A 67 3.25 4.61 -14.70
CA ASN A 67 4.21 5.49 -14.03
C ASN A 67 4.53 4.99 -12.61
N ALA A 68 3.52 4.56 -11.86
CA ALA A 68 3.70 3.98 -10.52
C ALA A 68 4.53 2.68 -10.56
N CYS A 69 4.22 1.77 -11.51
CA CYS A 69 5.00 0.54 -11.70
C CYS A 69 6.45 0.82 -12.07
N GLN A 70 6.72 1.78 -12.95
CA GLN A 70 8.07 2.20 -13.33
C GLN A 70 8.84 2.75 -12.11
N TYR A 71 8.19 3.58 -11.31
CA TYR A 71 8.77 4.14 -10.10
C TYR A 71 9.13 3.07 -9.07
N LEU A 72 8.20 2.16 -8.77
CA LEU A 72 8.43 1.04 -7.85
C LEU A 72 9.52 0.09 -8.36
N PHE A 73 9.56 -0.17 -9.67
CA PHE A 73 10.60 -0.99 -10.29
C PHE A 73 11.99 -0.39 -10.02
N LYS A 74 12.17 0.91 -10.27
CA LYS A 74 13.44 1.62 -10.00
C LYS A 74 13.84 1.54 -8.53
N LEU A 75 12.93 1.87 -7.61
CA LEU A 75 13.20 1.79 -6.17
C LEU A 75 13.59 0.37 -5.73
N SER A 76 12.95 -0.63 -6.32
CA SER A 76 13.23 -2.03 -5.98
C SER A 76 14.60 -2.48 -6.51
N GLN A 77 15.08 -1.96 -7.65
CA GLN A 77 16.46 -2.20 -8.12
C GLN A 77 17.48 -1.66 -7.12
N GLU A 78 17.20 -0.50 -6.52
CA GLU A 78 18.00 0.12 -5.46
C GLU A 78 17.87 -0.56 -4.08
N LYS A 79 17.14 -1.68 -4.00
CA LYS A 79 16.87 -2.45 -2.77
C LYS A 79 16.19 -1.63 -1.66
N LYS A 80 15.31 -0.72 -2.04
CA LYS A 80 14.53 0.12 -1.14
C LYS A 80 13.43 -0.67 -0.43
N ASN A 81 13.01 -0.19 0.73
CA ASN A 81 11.98 -0.83 1.56
C ASN A 81 10.59 -0.26 1.26
N PHE A 82 9.60 -1.13 1.17
CA PHE A 82 8.21 -0.79 0.89
C PHE A 82 7.31 -1.08 2.09
N LEU A 83 6.31 -0.22 2.31
CA LEU A 83 5.24 -0.42 3.28
C LEU A 83 3.88 -0.33 2.59
N PHE A 84 3.08 -1.38 2.69
CA PHE A 84 1.72 -1.42 2.17
C PHE A 84 0.72 -1.03 3.25
N ILE A 85 -0.22 -0.13 2.95
CA ILE A 85 -1.21 0.37 3.90
C ILE A 85 -2.60 0.22 3.30
N GLY A 86 -3.52 -0.37 4.05
CA GLY A 86 -4.93 -0.38 3.73
C GLY A 86 -5.76 -1.04 4.82
N THR A 87 -6.50 -0.23 5.60
CA THR A 87 -7.33 -0.72 6.71
C THR A 87 -8.77 -1.04 6.30
N LYS A 88 -9.14 -0.70 5.07
CA LYS A 88 -10.45 -0.99 4.48
C LYS A 88 -10.67 -2.50 4.42
N TYR A 89 -11.87 -2.96 4.75
CA TYR A 89 -12.18 -4.40 4.84
C TYR A 89 -11.85 -5.14 3.53
N GLN A 90 -12.19 -4.51 2.40
CA GLN A 90 -11.94 -5.04 1.05
C GLN A 90 -10.45 -5.11 0.69
N ALA A 91 -9.61 -4.26 1.29
CA ALA A 91 -8.17 -4.18 1.02
C ALA A 91 -7.33 -4.99 2.02
N SER A 92 -7.79 -5.13 3.26
CA SER A 92 -7.00 -5.62 4.40
C SER A 92 -6.28 -6.95 4.12
N LYS A 93 -7.02 -7.96 3.61
CA LYS A 93 -6.43 -9.27 3.33
C LYS A 93 -5.49 -9.25 2.11
N LEU A 94 -5.85 -8.46 1.10
CA LEU A 94 -5.06 -8.32 -0.12
C LEU A 94 -3.71 -7.66 0.17
N ILE A 95 -3.71 -6.60 0.98
CA ILE A 95 -2.50 -5.88 1.41
C ILE A 95 -1.53 -6.80 2.12
N GLU A 96 -2.00 -7.59 3.10
CA GLU A 96 -1.17 -8.58 3.79
C GLU A 96 -0.57 -9.59 2.80
N THR A 97 -1.41 -10.15 1.93
CA THR A 97 -0.99 -11.21 0.99
C THR A 97 0.06 -10.69 0.01
N GLN A 98 -0.18 -9.53 -0.59
CA GLN A 98 0.68 -8.93 -1.60
C GLN A 98 2.02 -8.44 -1.01
N ALA A 99 1.97 -7.84 0.18
CA ALA A 99 3.19 -7.46 0.89
C ALA A 99 4.03 -8.68 1.26
N GLN A 100 3.42 -9.78 1.72
CA GLN A 100 4.14 -11.02 2.03
C GLN A 100 4.80 -11.63 0.78
N ILE A 101 4.11 -11.64 -0.36
CA ILE A 101 4.64 -12.16 -1.63
C ILE A 101 5.91 -11.41 -2.05
N CYS A 102 5.93 -10.08 -1.93
CA CYS A 102 7.14 -9.28 -2.21
C CYS A 102 8.02 -9.02 -0.98
N GLY A 103 7.84 -9.73 0.14
CA GLY A 103 8.65 -9.54 1.35
C GLY A 103 8.68 -8.10 1.88
N ALA A 104 7.64 -7.32 1.61
CA ALA A 104 7.45 -5.96 2.10
C ALA A 104 6.71 -5.97 3.45
N HIS A 105 6.72 -4.83 4.15
CA HIS A 105 5.96 -4.64 5.38
C HIS A 105 4.53 -4.20 5.06
N PHE A 106 3.61 -4.41 6.01
CA PHE A 106 2.22 -3.98 5.82
C PHE A 106 1.53 -3.51 7.10
N VAL A 107 0.50 -2.68 6.92
CA VAL A 107 -0.50 -2.33 7.93
C VAL A 107 -1.88 -2.51 7.30
N ASN A 108 -2.60 -3.54 7.75
CA ASN A 108 -3.91 -3.90 7.20
C ASN A 108 -5.07 -3.77 8.20
N SER A 109 -4.80 -3.31 9.42
CA SER A 109 -5.76 -3.29 10.52
C SER A 109 -6.09 -1.87 10.95
N ARG A 110 -5.23 -1.22 11.74
CA ARG A 110 -5.39 0.17 12.17
C ARG A 110 -4.04 0.87 12.12
N TRP A 111 -4.01 2.01 11.44
CA TRP A 111 -2.89 2.94 11.55
C TRP A 111 -2.86 3.57 12.94
N LEU A 112 -1.76 3.40 13.66
CA LEU A 112 -1.51 4.10 14.93
C LEU A 112 -0.80 5.40 14.60
N GLY A 113 -1.39 6.55 14.97
CA GLY A 113 -0.75 7.84 14.78
C GLY A 113 0.63 7.87 15.45
N GLY A 114 1.63 8.37 14.74
CA GLY A 114 3.03 8.32 15.14
C GLY A 114 3.77 7.08 14.66
N MET A 115 3.16 6.25 13.79
CA MET A 115 3.78 5.02 13.29
C MET A 115 5.11 5.25 12.58
N LEU A 116 5.23 6.36 11.85
CA LEU A 116 6.46 6.74 11.15
C LEU A 116 7.15 7.90 11.87
N THR A 117 6.37 8.91 12.27
CA THR A 117 6.92 10.14 12.87
C THR A 117 7.46 9.95 14.29
N ASN A 118 6.99 8.95 15.03
CA ASN A 118 7.46 8.58 16.36
C ASN A 118 7.99 7.13 16.38
N TRP A 119 8.90 6.83 15.45
CA TRP A 119 9.44 5.49 15.24
C TRP A 119 10.10 4.87 16.49
N SER A 120 10.77 5.68 17.32
CA SER A 120 11.40 5.20 18.56
C SER A 120 10.37 4.58 19.52
N THR A 121 9.20 5.19 19.66
CA THR A 121 8.10 4.67 20.49
C THR A 121 7.47 3.42 19.88
N ILE A 122 7.36 3.36 18.55
CA ILE A 122 6.84 2.17 17.86
C ILE A 122 7.78 1.00 18.00
N LYS A 123 9.09 1.23 17.92
CA LYS A 123 10.12 0.20 18.13
C LYS A 123 10.02 -0.43 19.52
N THR A 124 9.84 0.37 20.59
CA THR A 124 9.66 -0.17 21.95
C THR A 124 8.35 -0.97 22.08
N ARG A 125 7.29 -0.60 21.36
CA ARG A 125 6.05 -1.38 21.28
C ARG A 125 6.23 -2.70 20.54
N ILE A 126 7.02 -2.73 19.47
CA ILE A 126 7.39 -3.97 18.75
C ILE A 126 8.23 -4.89 19.65
N GLU A 127 9.19 -4.34 20.41
CA GLU A 127 9.95 -5.11 21.39
C GLU A 127 9.05 -5.71 22.48
N THR A 128 8.04 -4.94 22.93
CA THR A 128 7.04 -5.43 23.87
C THR A 128 6.21 -6.58 23.28
N LEU A 129 5.80 -6.46 22.01
CA LEU A 129 5.12 -7.53 21.28
C LEU A 129 5.97 -8.81 21.25
N ASN A 130 7.25 -8.69 20.87
CA ASN A 130 8.18 -9.83 20.84
C ASN A 130 8.34 -10.49 22.21
N LYS A 131 8.46 -9.70 23.28
CA LYS A 131 8.51 -10.21 24.66
C LYS A 131 7.24 -10.98 25.05
N LEU A 132 6.07 -10.48 24.68
CA LEU A 132 4.79 -11.14 24.97
C LEU A 132 4.62 -12.43 24.16
N GLU A 133 5.01 -12.44 22.90
CA GLU A 133 4.98 -13.65 22.06
C GLU A 133 5.90 -14.74 22.62
N ASN A 134 7.12 -14.38 23.04
CA ASN A 134 8.04 -15.33 23.65
C ASN A 134 7.49 -15.90 24.96
N LYS A 135 6.88 -15.08 25.82
CA LYS A 135 6.23 -15.56 27.05
C LYS A 135 5.06 -16.49 26.75
N TYR A 136 4.26 -16.16 25.75
CA TYR A 136 3.13 -16.99 25.31
C TYR A 136 3.61 -18.35 24.79
N GLN A 137 4.64 -18.38 23.95
CA GLN A 137 5.23 -19.63 23.43
C GLN A 137 5.85 -20.49 24.52
N GLN A 138 6.41 -19.88 25.57
CA GLN A 138 6.97 -20.58 26.73
C GLN A 138 5.92 -21.02 27.76
N ASN A 139 4.62 -20.86 27.48
CA ASN A 139 3.51 -21.14 28.41
C ASN A 139 3.59 -20.41 29.77
N LYS A 140 4.39 -19.34 29.87
CA LYS A 140 4.59 -18.56 31.13
C LYS A 140 3.34 -17.82 31.60
N PHE A 141 2.26 -17.85 30.84
CA PHE A 141 0.98 -17.27 31.25
C PHE A 141 0.19 -18.21 32.17
N ALA A 142 0.50 -19.51 32.18
CA ALA A 142 -0.12 -20.47 33.09
C ALA A 142 0.26 -20.22 34.56
N ASP A 143 1.44 -19.64 34.79
CA ASP A 143 1.96 -19.33 36.12
C ASP A 143 1.32 -18.06 36.73
N LEU A 144 0.51 -17.32 35.95
CA LEU A 144 -0.11 -16.06 36.35
C LEU A 144 -1.55 -16.25 36.80
N SER A 145 -2.07 -15.27 37.55
CA SER A 145 -3.50 -15.25 37.85
C SER A 145 -4.34 -15.15 36.57
N LYS A 146 -5.54 -15.74 36.56
CA LYS A 146 -6.45 -15.70 35.40
C LYS A 146 -6.70 -14.27 34.90
N LYS A 147 -6.76 -13.30 35.81
CA LYS A 147 -6.96 -11.87 35.50
C LYS A 147 -5.77 -11.28 34.75
N GLU A 148 -4.55 -11.55 35.22
CA GLU A 148 -3.32 -11.07 34.60
C GLU A 148 -3.06 -11.75 33.25
N ALA A 149 -3.21 -13.08 33.20
CA ALA A 149 -3.10 -13.84 31.95
C ALA A 149 -4.08 -13.30 30.89
N SER A 150 -5.34 -13.08 31.26
CA SER A 150 -6.35 -12.49 30.36
C SER A 150 -5.97 -11.07 29.89
N PHE A 151 -5.39 -10.25 30.76
CA PHE A 151 -4.91 -8.91 30.39
C PHE A 151 -3.76 -8.98 29.37
N LEU A 152 -2.75 -9.82 29.62
CA LEU A 152 -1.60 -9.98 28.73
C LEU A 152 -2.00 -10.59 27.38
N ILE A 153 -2.93 -11.55 27.35
CA ILE A 153 -3.44 -12.13 26.12
C ILE A 153 -4.17 -11.08 25.27
N ARG A 154 -5.02 -10.24 25.89
CA ARG A 154 -5.70 -9.14 25.17
C ARG A 154 -4.70 -8.13 24.61
N GLN A 155 -3.67 -7.79 25.39
CA GLN A 155 -2.60 -6.92 24.94
C GLN A 155 -1.83 -7.52 23.76
N LEU A 156 -1.48 -8.82 23.84
CA LEU A 156 -0.80 -9.56 22.78
C LEU A 156 -1.63 -9.57 21.49
N ILE A 157 -2.92 -9.92 21.56
CA ILE A 157 -3.82 -9.95 20.39
C ILE A 157 -3.89 -8.56 19.74
N THR A 158 -4.02 -7.50 20.54
CA THR A 158 -4.12 -6.12 20.04
C THR A 158 -2.82 -5.68 19.38
N LEU A 159 -1.67 -5.93 20.01
CA LEU A 159 -0.37 -5.58 19.45
C LEU A 159 -0.07 -6.38 18.19
N ARG A 160 -0.34 -7.69 18.17
CA ARG A 160 -0.14 -8.54 17.00
C ARG A 160 -1.01 -8.09 15.82
N LYS A 161 -2.27 -7.73 16.09
CA LYS A 161 -3.18 -7.21 15.06
C LYS A 161 -2.66 -5.90 14.45
N ASN A 162 -2.12 -4.99 15.25
CA ASN A 162 -1.75 -3.64 14.78
C ASN A 162 -0.30 -3.54 14.27
N LEU A 163 0.63 -4.29 14.86
CA LEU A 163 2.07 -4.18 14.61
C LEU A 163 2.67 -5.42 13.94
N GLY A 164 1.89 -6.48 13.72
CA GLY A 164 2.40 -7.74 13.17
C GLY A 164 3.09 -7.58 11.81
N GLY A 165 2.53 -6.78 10.91
CA GLY A 165 3.08 -6.57 9.56
C GLY A 165 4.30 -5.65 9.50
N VAL A 166 4.60 -4.91 10.58
CA VAL A 166 5.79 -4.04 10.71
C VAL A 166 6.79 -4.57 11.74
N LYS A 167 6.55 -5.76 12.30
CA LYS A 167 7.39 -6.35 13.36
C LYS A 167 8.85 -6.56 12.91
N SER A 168 9.07 -6.92 11.66
CA SER A 168 10.41 -7.13 11.09
C SER A 168 11.05 -5.85 10.55
N MET A 169 10.38 -4.72 10.63
CA MET A 169 10.86 -3.45 10.10
C MET A 169 11.94 -2.86 11.02
N THR A 170 13.15 -2.69 10.49
CA THR A 170 14.30 -2.17 11.25
C THR A 170 14.48 -0.66 11.06
N GLN A 171 14.14 -0.16 9.88
CA GLN A 171 14.22 1.24 9.46
C GLN A 171 12.91 1.70 8.83
N LEU A 172 12.74 3.01 8.69
CA LEU A 172 11.58 3.58 8.01
C LEU A 172 11.50 3.09 6.54
N PRO A 173 10.29 2.97 5.98
CA PRO A 173 10.12 2.63 4.58
C PRO A 173 10.60 3.79 3.70
N ASP A 174 11.16 3.46 2.54
CA ASP A 174 11.54 4.43 1.52
C ASP A 174 10.36 4.82 0.62
N CYS A 175 9.35 3.96 0.52
CA CYS A 175 8.12 4.22 -0.25
C CYS A 175 6.92 3.54 0.40
N VAL A 176 5.77 4.21 0.34
CA VAL A 176 4.50 3.71 0.85
C VAL A 176 3.53 3.45 -0.29
N ILE A 177 2.87 2.30 -0.26
CA ILE A 177 1.78 1.94 -1.17
C ILE A 177 0.49 1.96 -0.36
N CYS A 178 -0.45 2.84 -0.70
CA CYS A 178 -1.65 3.10 0.10
C CYS A 178 -2.93 2.84 -0.70
N ILE A 179 -3.91 2.18 -0.09
CA ILE A 179 -5.28 2.06 -0.62
C ILE A 179 -6.19 2.98 0.20
N ASP A 180 -7.04 3.76 -0.50
CA ASP A 180 -7.95 4.74 0.11
C ASP A 180 -7.21 5.76 1.02
N PRO A 181 -6.38 6.66 0.44
CA PRO A 181 -5.68 7.69 1.20
C PRO A 181 -6.56 8.62 2.03
N ASN A 182 -7.85 8.75 1.67
CA ASN A 182 -8.80 9.53 2.44
C ASN A 182 -9.07 8.86 3.80
N ARG A 183 -9.23 7.53 3.83
CA ARG A 183 -9.33 6.74 5.06
C ARG A 183 -8.01 6.70 5.83
N GLU A 184 -6.88 6.68 5.13
CA GLU A 184 -5.53 6.63 5.72
C GLU A 184 -4.88 8.02 5.89
N ALA A 185 -5.66 9.08 6.04
CA ALA A 185 -5.17 10.46 6.04
C ALA A 185 -4.04 10.73 7.07
N ILE A 186 -4.08 10.06 8.22
CA ILE A 186 -3.02 10.17 9.24
C ILE A 186 -1.70 9.62 8.67
N ALA A 187 -1.72 8.45 8.04
CA ALA A 187 -0.54 7.85 7.43
C ALA A 187 0.04 8.76 6.33
N ILE A 188 -0.81 9.29 5.46
CA ILE A 188 -0.41 10.24 4.41
C ILE A 188 0.23 11.49 4.99
N SER A 189 -0.34 12.03 6.07
CA SER A 189 0.21 13.22 6.74
C SER A 189 1.59 12.96 7.34
N GLU A 190 1.83 11.75 7.88
CA GLU A 190 3.12 11.35 8.40
C GLU A 190 4.16 11.14 7.29
N CYS A 191 3.75 10.49 6.19
CA CYS A 191 4.61 10.32 5.01
C CYS A 191 5.06 11.68 4.46
N LYS A 192 4.12 12.62 4.31
CA LYS A 192 4.41 13.99 3.85
C LYS A 192 5.40 14.72 4.76
N LYS A 193 5.25 14.60 6.09
CA LYS A 193 6.19 15.22 7.06
C LYS A 193 7.59 14.65 6.95
N LEU A 194 7.71 13.35 6.69
CA LEU A 194 8.99 12.65 6.57
C LEU A 194 9.53 12.63 5.14
N LYS A 195 8.82 13.23 4.18
CA LYS A 195 9.13 13.20 2.75
C LYS A 195 9.26 11.78 2.19
N ILE A 196 8.43 10.87 2.69
CA ILE A 196 8.32 9.51 2.17
C ILE A 196 7.31 9.55 1.02
N PRO A 197 7.71 9.17 -0.20
CA PRO A 197 6.84 9.16 -1.37
C PRO A 197 5.72 8.12 -1.23
N VAL A 198 4.54 8.48 -1.73
CA VAL A 198 3.33 7.66 -1.67
C VAL A 198 2.83 7.31 -3.07
N VAL A 199 2.69 6.01 -3.33
CA VAL A 199 1.91 5.46 -4.44
C VAL A 199 0.52 5.12 -3.90
N GLY A 200 -0.53 5.75 -4.42
CA GLY A 200 -1.86 5.68 -3.82
C GLY A 200 -2.94 5.26 -4.82
N LEU A 201 -3.74 4.25 -4.47
CA LEU A 201 -5.01 3.97 -5.16
C LEU A 201 -6.05 4.98 -4.65
N ILE A 202 -6.47 5.89 -5.54
CA ILE A 202 -7.41 6.97 -5.20
C ILE A 202 -8.73 6.79 -5.94
N ASP A 203 -9.83 6.99 -5.22
CA ASP A 203 -11.17 7.06 -5.79
C ASP A 203 -11.62 8.54 -5.88
N THR A 204 -12.81 8.79 -6.42
CA THR A 204 -13.33 10.13 -6.74
C THR A 204 -13.48 11.05 -5.54
N ASN A 205 -13.50 10.51 -4.32
CA ASN A 205 -13.58 11.26 -3.05
C ASN A 205 -12.21 11.73 -2.52
N CYS A 206 -11.10 11.22 -3.07
CA CYS A 206 -9.75 11.51 -2.59
C CYS A 206 -9.20 12.81 -3.19
N ASN A 207 -8.24 13.44 -2.50
CA ASN A 207 -7.48 14.56 -3.09
C ASN A 207 -6.21 14.02 -3.76
N PRO A 208 -6.06 14.09 -5.10
CA PRO A 208 -4.91 13.55 -5.81
C PRO A 208 -3.60 14.27 -5.48
N GLU A 209 -3.64 15.55 -5.10
CA GLU A 209 -2.43 16.34 -4.79
C GLU A 209 -1.69 15.91 -3.51
N LEU A 210 -2.32 15.06 -2.68
CA LEU A 210 -1.69 14.53 -1.47
C LEU A 210 -0.82 13.30 -1.74
N ILE A 211 -0.83 12.80 -2.98
CA ILE A 211 -0.21 11.54 -3.38
C ILE A 211 0.77 11.84 -4.51
N ASP A 212 2.00 11.34 -4.40
CA ASP A 212 3.05 11.59 -5.38
C ASP A 212 2.79 10.82 -6.69
N PHE A 213 2.30 9.58 -6.57
CA PHE A 213 1.93 8.72 -7.68
C PHE A 213 0.47 8.25 -7.53
N PRO A 214 -0.51 9.10 -7.90
CA PRO A 214 -1.93 8.77 -7.80
C PRO A 214 -2.35 7.78 -8.89
N ILE A 215 -3.05 6.71 -8.51
CA ILE A 215 -3.66 5.73 -9.42
C ILE A 215 -5.18 5.83 -9.27
N PRO A 216 -5.90 6.49 -10.20
CA PRO A 216 -7.35 6.62 -10.13
C PRO A 216 -8.02 5.26 -10.38
N ALA A 217 -8.69 4.71 -9.37
CA ALA A 217 -9.34 3.40 -9.45
C ALA A 217 -10.39 3.21 -8.34
N ASN A 218 -11.30 2.27 -8.57
CA ASN A 218 -12.28 1.82 -7.58
C ASN A 218 -11.59 1.20 -6.35
N ASP A 219 -11.82 1.77 -5.16
CA ASP A 219 -11.27 1.27 -3.88
C ASP A 219 -12.28 0.43 -3.05
N ASP A 220 -13.52 0.30 -3.52
CA ASP A 220 -14.60 -0.49 -2.90
C ASP A 220 -14.65 -1.93 -3.45
N ALA A 221 -14.19 -2.14 -4.68
CA ALA A 221 -14.21 -3.44 -5.33
C ALA A 221 -12.92 -4.24 -5.04
N VAL A 222 -13.07 -5.40 -4.39
CA VAL A 222 -11.96 -6.35 -4.12
C VAL A 222 -11.20 -6.71 -5.40
N ARG A 223 -11.91 -6.90 -6.53
CA ARG A 223 -11.29 -7.21 -7.83
C ARG A 223 -10.41 -6.08 -8.36
N SER A 224 -10.87 -4.83 -8.21
CA SER A 224 -10.13 -3.64 -8.62
C SER A 224 -8.85 -3.49 -7.79
N ILE A 225 -9.00 -3.49 -6.45
CA ILE A 225 -7.87 -3.39 -5.52
C ILE A 225 -6.85 -4.50 -5.79
N ASN A 226 -7.30 -5.74 -5.94
CA ASN A 226 -6.41 -6.87 -6.20
C ASN A 226 -5.65 -6.71 -7.52
N TYR A 227 -6.32 -6.28 -8.59
CA TYR A 227 -5.67 -6.07 -9.90
C TYR A 227 -4.54 -5.04 -9.79
N ILE A 228 -4.84 -3.86 -9.21
CA ILE A 228 -3.84 -2.81 -9.02
C ILE A 228 -2.68 -3.29 -8.16
N LEU A 229 -2.97 -3.84 -6.98
CA LEU A 229 -1.92 -4.34 -6.08
C LEU A 229 -1.05 -5.41 -6.73
N THR A 230 -1.65 -6.34 -7.48
CA THR A 230 -0.90 -7.39 -8.20
C THR A 230 0.09 -6.77 -9.18
N LYS A 231 -0.33 -5.79 -9.99
CA LYS A 231 0.57 -5.11 -10.93
C LYS A 231 1.71 -4.35 -10.24
N LEU A 232 1.43 -3.69 -9.11
CA LEU A 232 2.46 -3.03 -8.32
C LEU A 232 3.45 -4.05 -7.72
N THR A 233 2.95 -5.13 -7.12
CA THR A 233 3.76 -6.23 -6.56
C THR A 233 4.64 -6.89 -7.62
N ASP A 234 4.05 -7.22 -8.77
CA ASP A 234 4.76 -7.83 -9.89
C ASP A 234 5.91 -6.93 -10.36
N SER A 235 5.75 -5.60 -10.35
CA SER A 235 6.82 -4.66 -10.73
C SER A 235 8.01 -4.71 -9.76
N ILE A 236 7.74 -4.83 -8.47
CA ILE A 236 8.76 -4.96 -7.41
C ILE A 236 9.51 -6.29 -7.58
N LEU A 237 8.78 -7.39 -7.81
CA LEU A 237 9.38 -8.71 -8.00
C LEU A 237 10.22 -8.77 -9.28
N ALA A 238 9.70 -8.23 -10.39
CA ALA A 238 10.41 -8.17 -11.67
C ALA A 238 11.73 -7.43 -11.54
N ALA A 239 11.75 -6.29 -10.84
CA ALA A 239 12.97 -5.53 -10.57
C ALA A 239 14.01 -6.35 -9.80
N ARG A 240 13.58 -7.10 -8.78
CA ARG A 240 14.48 -7.94 -7.98
C ARG A 240 15.06 -9.08 -8.80
N ALA A 241 14.24 -9.74 -9.62
CA ALA A 241 14.70 -10.78 -10.53
C ALA A 241 15.72 -10.20 -11.53
N TYR A 242 15.42 -9.05 -12.13
CA TYR A 242 16.32 -8.37 -13.05
C TYR A 242 17.68 -8.01 -12.41
N SER A 243 17.67 -7.47 -11.19
CA SER A 243 18.90 -7.17 -10.44
C SER A 243 19.73 -8.41 -10.06
N MET A 244 19.12 -9.60 -10.03
CA MET A 244 19.87 -10.86 -9.86
C MET A 244 20.56 -11.28 -11.16
N PHE A 245 19.86 -11.17 -12.31
CA PHE A 245 20.42 -11.52 -13.61
C PHE A 245 21.61 -10.65 -14.02
N GLN A 246 21.59 -9.35 -13.69
CA GLN A 246 22.72 -8.45 -14.01
C GLN A 246 23.99 -8.69 -13.17
N LYS A 247 23.90 -9.49 -12.10
CA LYS A 247 25.05 -9.78 -11.22
C LYS A 247 25.77 -11.08 -11.56
N ILE A 248 25.21 -11.86 -12.49
CA ILE A 248 25.79 -13.10 -13.03
C ILE A 248 26.53 -12.72 -14.31
#